data_AF-A0A6G1FQQ2-F1
#
_entry.id   AF-A0A6G1FQQ2-F1
#
_cell.length_a   1.000
_cell.length_b   1.000
_cell.length_c   1.000
_cell.angle_alpha   90.00
_cell.angle_beta   90.00
_cell.angle_gamma   90.00
#
_symmetry.space_group_name_H-M   'P 1'
#
loop_
_entity.id
_entity.type
_entity.pdbx_description
1 polymer ?
#
loop_
_entity_poly.entity_id
_entity_poly.type
_entity_poly.pdbx_seq_one_letter_code
_entity_poly.pdbx_strand_id
1 'polypeptide(L)'
;MPRHDLSYGGPNWTVRDIVRHMRHLPLTAEIRAKWQYCNMMFITLSHVVETVTNMWLRAMSEMDPRVLSEESYTALRTPRMFITIFEGLEVFSHNGLVTGFSTTMIYIPELSWGAALMSNGDRFESFGQDRIVYTMIYDLLGVPASKRVDWIARANKSIQGAKDAWNNSKSHLFPNAPQGDRRIPLPLPLASYSGTYRNAGYQNITLQIRDRPSWLDAVDEKILVANITDRTWAHSLSFEHIGAEHFLVWAVAGSMTPCATLEKLGIKGGFKVSAAGKVSHLGLAYEPPVGGEFIWFEKLA
;
A
#
# COMPACT_ATOMS: atom_id res chain seq x y z
N MET A 1 -1.50 8.60 -11.91
CA MET A 1 -0.47 8.58 -10.85
C MET A 1 -0.64 7.29 -10.07
N PRO A 2 0.45 6.55 -9.77
CA PRO A 2 0.44 5.42 -8.83
C PRO A 2 -0.06 5.79 -7.43
N ARG A 3 -0.12 4.81 -6.54
CA ARG A 3 -0.64 4.99 -5.18
C ARG A 3 0.25 5.93 -4.36
N HIS A 4 1.56 5.65 -4.36
CA HIS A 4 2.54 6.33 -3.51
C HIS A 4 2.14 6.33 -2.03
N ASP A 5 1.54 5.24 -1.54
CA ASP A 5 0.96 5.21 -0.18
C ASP A 5 2.06 5.44 0.89
N LEU A 6 3.29 4.98 0.64
CA LEU A 6 4.44 5.18 1.53
C LEU A 6 5.05 6.59 1.49
N SER A 7 4.57 7.47 0.61
CA SER A 7 5.05 8.85 0.50
C SER A 7 4.29 9.85 1.37
N TYR A 8 3.27 9.39 2.09
CA TYR A 8 2.45 10.25 2.94
C TYR A 8 3.29 11.03 3.95
N GLY A 9 2.74 12.17 4.37
CA GLY A 9 3.34 13.06 5.34
C GLY A 9 3.52 12.45 6.73
N GLY A 10 4.04 13.26 7.64
CA GLY A 10 4.11 12.94 9.06
C GLY A 10 2.98 13.56 9.88
N PRO A 11 2.97 13.36 11.21
CA PRO A 11 1.92 13.86 12.12
C PRO A 11 1.62 15.36 12.02
N ASN A 12 2.58 16.17 11.58
CA ASN A 12 2.46 17.64 11.53
C ASN A 12 2.11 18.18 10.14
N TRP A 13 1.81 17.32 9.17
CA TRP A 13 1.52 17.75 7.80
C TRP A 13 0.05 18.12 7.65
N THR A 14 -0.19 19.26 6.99
CA THR A 14 -1.53 19.65 6.56
C THR A 14 -1.91 18.96 5.25
N VAL A 15 -3.21 18.99 4.90
CA VAL A 15 -3.70 18.57 3.57
C VAL A 15 -2.93 19.28 2.45
N ARG A 16 -2.66 20.58 2.62
CA ARG A 16 -1.88 21.38 1.68
C ARG A 16 -0.44 20.87 1.52
N ASP A 17 0.21 20.47 2.61
CA ASP A 17 1.59 19.97 2.56
C ASP A 17 1.67 18.67 1.77
N ILE A 18 0.74 17.74 2.01
CA ILE A 18 0.64 16.48 1.26
C ILE A 18 0.45 16.76 -0.24
N VAL A 19 -0.48 17.64 -0.61
CA VAL A 19 -0.75 17.98 -2.02
C VAL A 19 0.46 18.64 -2.68
N ARG A 20 1.13 19.57 -1.98
CA ARG A 20 2.33 20.21 -2.52
C ARG A 20 3.47 19.23 -2.73
N HIS A 21 3.61 18.25 -1.85
CA HIS A 21 4.65 17.23 -1.90
C HIS A 21 4.51 16.29 -3.09
N MET A 22 3.29 16.09 -3.61
CA MET A 22 3.03 15.27 -4.80
C MET A 22 3.81 15.71 -6.04
N ARG A 23 4.29 16.96 -6.11
CA ARG A 23 5.14 17.44 -7.21
C ARG A 23 6.46 16.67 -7.35
N HIS A 24 6.88 16.00 -6.27
CA HIS A 24 8.10 15.21 -6.23
C HIS A 24 7.86 13.73 -6.54
N LEU A 25 6.60 13.34 -6.78
CA LEU A 25 6.22 11.97 -7.06
C LEU A 25 6.10 11.75 -8.58
N PRO A 26 6.83 10.78 -9.15
CA PRO A 26 6.82 10.53 -10.58
C PRO A 26 5.48 9.93 -11.06
N LEU A 27 5.05 10.35 -12.25
CA LEU A 27 3.96 9.71 -12.96
C LEU A 27 4.46 8.47 -13.72
N THR A 28 3.58 7.50 -13.94
CA THR A 28 3.88 6.27 -14.72
C THR A 28 3.01 6.11 -15.96
N ALA A 29 2.11 7.06 -16.15
CA ALA A 29 1.27 7.22 -17.32
C ALA A 29 0.87 8.69 -17.40
N GLU A 30 0.65 9.17 -18.62
CA GLU A 30 0.05 10.48 -18.86
C GLU A 30 -1.31 10.62 -18.16
N ILE A 31 -1.69 11.86 -17.85
CA ILE A 31 -2.97 12.15 -17.21
C ILE A 31 -4.11 11.62 -18.10
N ARG A 32 -5.05 10.88 -17.52
CA ARG A 32 -6.18 10.19 -18.20
C ARG A 32 -5.80 9.08 -19.17
N ALA A 33 -4.53 8.72 -19.33
CA ALA A 33 -4.13 7.63 -20.22
C ALA A 33 -4.36 6.23 -19.61
N LYS A 34 -4.33 6.12 -18.27
CA LYS A 34 -4.49 4.84 -17.57
C LYS A 34 -5.20 5.03 -16.24
N TRP A 35 -6.15 4.15 -15.93
CA TRP A 35 -6.74 4.09 -14.59
C TRP A 35 -5.73 3.55 -13.58
N GLN A 36 -5.52 4.30 -12.50
CA GLN A 36 -4.64 3.94 -11.39
C GLN A 36 -5.29 4.41 -10.10
N TYR A 37 -5.58 3.49 -9.20
CA TYR A 37 -6.06 3.85 -7.87
C TYR A 37 -5.01 4.67 -7.13
N CYS A 38 -5.39 5.83 -6.59
CA CYS A 38 -4.49 6.74 -5.87
C CYS A 38 -5.27 7.54 -4.83
N ASN A 39 -5.06 7.22 -3.55
CA ASN A 39 -5.67 7.90 -2.42
C ASN A 39 -5.31 9.40 -2.36
N MET A 40 -4.10 9.79 -2.79
CA MET A 40 -3.66 11.20 -2.77
C MET A 40 -4.51 12.11 -3.66
N MET A 41 -5.20 11.57 -4.68
CA MET A 41 -6.15 12.35 -5.48
C MET A 41 -7.38 12.77 -4.66
N PHE A 42 -7.81 11.95 -3.69
CA PHE A 42 -8.89 12.34 -2.77
C PHE A 42 -8.43 13.38 -1.75
N ILE A 43 -7.16 13.31 -1.30
CA ILE A 43 -6.54 14.38 -0.48
C ILE A 43 -6.49 15.69 -1.28
N THR A 44 -6.17 15.62 -2.57
CA THR A 44 -6.19 16.78 -3.48
C THR A 44 -7.59 17.40 -3.57
N LEU A 45 -8.64 16.58 -3.67
CA LEU A 45 -10.02 17.07 -3.65
C LEU A 45 -10.37 17.77 -2.33
N SER A 46 -9.94 17.22 -1.18
CA SER A 46 -10.09 17.91 0.11
C SER A 46 -9.41 19.28 0.10
N HIS A 47 -8.22 19.40 -0.47
CA HIS A 47 -7.52 20.68 -0.59
C HIS A 47 -8.25 21.69 -1.48
N VAL A 48 -8.85 21.22 -2.58
CA VAL A 48 -9.66 22.05 -3.48
C VAL A 48 -10.86 22.61 -2.73
N VAL A 49 -11.58 21.76 -1.98
CA VAL A 49 -12.70 22.20 -1.13
C VAL A 49 -12.25 23.25 -0.14
N GLU A 50 -11.18 23.00 0.61
CA GLU A 50 -10.60 23.96 1.58
C GLU A 50 -10.26 25.30 0.94
N THR A 51 -9.66 25.28 -0.25
CA THR A 51 -9.20 26.48 -0.94
C THR A 51 -10.35 27.31 -1.51
N VAL A 52 -11.37 26.66 -2.07
CA VAL A 52 -12.48 27.35 -2.73
C VAL A 52 -13.51 27.85 -1.72
N THR A 53 -13.71 27.11 -0.62
CA THR A 53 -14.76 27.41 0.37
C THR A 53 -14.24 28.13 1.61
N ASN A 54 -12.92 28.15 1.85
CA ASN A 54 -12.30 28.52 3.13
C ASN A 54 -12.81 27.69 4.32
N MET A 55 -13.34 26.49 4.07
CA MET A 55 -13.83 25.57 5.08
C MET A 55 -13.15 24.21 4.92
N TRP A 56 -12.73 23.61 6.03
CA TRP A 56 -12.33 22.21 6.01
C TRP A 56 -13.50 21.31 5.64
N LEU A 57 -13.21 20.20 4.96
CA LEU A 57 -14.21 19.31 4.35
C LEU A 57 -15.32 18.89 5.33
N ARG A 58 -14.97 18.63 6.60
CA ARG A 58 -15.94 18.25 7.64
C ARG A 58 -16.94 19.36 7.95
N ALA A 59 -16.50 20.61 8.15
CA ALA A 59 -17.44 21.71 8.36
C ALA A 59 -18.37 21.91 7.16
N MET A 60 -17.86 21.78 5.93
CA MET A 60 -18.71 21.87 4.74
C MET A 60 -19.78 20.77 4.75
N SER A 61 -19.39 19.53 5.07
CA SER A 61 -20.35 18.41 5.13
C SER A 61 -21.41 18.55 6.22
N GLU A 62 -21.10 19.25 7.32
CA GLU A 62 -22.04 19.48 8.42
C GLU A 62 -22.96 20.70 8.19
N MET A 63 -22.50 21.70 7.44
CA MET A 63 -23.23 22.96 7.23
C MET A 63 -24.13 22.96 6.00
N ASP A 64 -23.83 22.13 5.00
CA ASP A 64 -24.64 22.05 3.79
C ASP A 64 -25.56 20.82 3.82
N PRO A 65 -26.86 20.98 4.11
CA PRO A 65 -27.80 19.87 4.16
C PRO A 65 -27.95 19.15 2.81
N ARG A 66 -27.50 19.77 1.71
CA ARG A 66 -27.48 19.13 0.40
C ARG A 66 -26.44 18.03 0.30
N VAL A 67 -25.33 18.08 1.05
CA VAL A 67 -24.23 17.09 0.97
C VAL A 67 -24.73 15.66 1.24
N LEU A 68 -25.75 15.51 2.10
CA LEU A 68 -26.41 14.22 2.38
C LEU A 68 -27.83 14.14 1.79
N SER A 69 -28.23 15.07 0.94
CA SER A 69 -29.55 15.06 0.29
C SER A 69 -29.64 13.99 -0.79
N GLU A 70 -30.85 13.47 -0.96
CA GLU A 70 -31.21 12.54 -2.04
C GLU A 70 -30.94 13.14 -3.44
N GLU A 71 -31.13 14.45 -3.59
CA GLU A 71 -30.87 15.19 -4.82
C GLU A 71 -29.38 15.20 -5.17
N SER A 72 -28.50 15.44 -4.20
CA SER A 72 -27.04 15.39 -4.42
C SER A 72 -26.55 13.97 -4.70
N TYR A 73 -27.12 12.96 -4.05
CA TYR A 73 -26.83 11.56 -4.35
C TYR A 73 -27.23 11.20 -5.80
N THR A 74 -28.38 11.69 -6.25
CA THR A 74 -28.90 11.44 -7.61
C THR A 74 -28.11 12.21 -8.69
N ALA A 75 -27.61 13.41 -8.38
CA ALA A 75 -26.78 14.21 -9.29
C ALA A 75 -25.36 13.65 -9.45
N LEU A 76 -24.83 12.94 -8.45
CA LEU A 76 -23.49 12.33 -8.45
C LEU A 76 -23.44 10.93 -9.09
N ARG A 77 -24.42 10.57 -9.94
CA ARG A 77 -24.52 9.28 -10.67
C ARG A 77 -23.42 9.08 -11.73
N THR A 78 -22.14 9.25 -11.37
CA THR A 78 -20.96 8.87 -12.15
C THR A 78 -19.76 8.59 -11.22
N PRO A 79 -18.88 7.62 -11.54
CA PRO A 79 -18.47 6.59 -10.59
C PRO A 79 -17.26 7.00 -9.75
N ARG A 80 -17.46 7.10 -8.44
CA ARG A 80 -16.38 6.91 -7.46
C ARG A 80 -16.44 5.53 -6.79
N MET A 81 -17.46 4.73 -7.15
CA MET A 81 -17.66 3.36 -6.69
C MET A 81 -17.18 2.39 -7.76
N PHE A 82 -16.74 1.21 -7.33
CA PHE A 82 -16.51 0.08 -8.22
C PHE A 82 -17.85 -0.43 -8.74
N ILE A 83 -17.94 -0.65 -10.05
CA ILE A 83 -19.11 -1.24 -10.69
C ILE A 83 -18.71 -2.64 -11.15
N THR A 84 -19.44 -3.64 -10.68
CA THR A 84 -19.26 -5.05 -11.09
C THR A 84 -20.60 -5.67 -11.45
N ILE A 85 -20.59 -6.67 -12.32
CA ILE A 85 -21.77 -7.49 -12.58
C ILE A 85 -21.70 -8.76 -11.72
N PHE A 86 -22.75 -9.03 -10.95
CA PHE A 86 -22.86 -10.22 -10.11
C PHE A 86 -24.27 -10.82 -10.24
N GLU A 87 -24.37 -12.09 -10.62
CA GLU A 87 -25.64 -12.77 -10.92
C GLU A 87 -26.53 -11.99 -11.92
N GLY A 88 -25.90 -11.30 -12.88
CA GLY A 88 -26.59 -10.47 -13.88
C GLY A 88 -27.01 -9.08 -13.40
N LEU A 89 -26.79 -8.75 -12.13
CA LEU A 89 -27.13 -7.45 -11.56
C LEU A 89 -25.95 -6.50 -11.55
N GLU A 90 -26.23 -5.21 -11.71
CA GLU A 90 -25.23 -4.16 -11.49
C GLU A 90 -25.05 -3.91 -9.99
N VAL A 91 -23.83 -4.13 -9.49
CA VAL A 91 -23.45 -3.90 -8.10
C VAL A 91 -22.50 -2.73 -8.01
N PHE A 92 -22.95 -1.66 -7.36
CA PHE A 92 -22.13 -0.51 -6.96
C PHE A 92 -21.50 -0.84 -5.63
N SER A 93 -20.17 -0.75 -5.53
CA SER A 93 -19.46 -1.12 -4.31
C SER A 93 -18.29 -0.18 -3.98
N HIS A 94 -17.98 -0.07 -2.70
CA HIS A 94 -16.74 0.54 -2.25
C HIS A 94 -16.30 -0.16 -0.97
N ASN A 95 -15.00 -0.37 -0.82
CA ASN A 95 -14.42 -0.94 0.38
C ASN A 95 -13.61 0.11 1.15
N GLY A 96 -13.34 -0.18 2.42
CA GLY A 96 -12.46 0.62 3.24
C GLY A 96 -11.46 -0.30 3.92
N LEU A 97 -10.21 0.13 3.97
CA LEU A 97 -9.17 -0.55 4.72
C LEU A 97 -8.28 0.49 5.38
N VAL A 98 -8.17 0.37 6.70
CA VAL A 98 -7.14 1.03 7.50
C VAL A 98 -6.70 0.02 8.56
N THR A 99 -5.53 0.21 9.15
CA THR A 99 -5.04 -0.56 10.29
C THR A 99 -6.15 -0.91 11.28
N GLY A 100 -6.46 -2.21 11.39
CA GLY A 100 -7.46 -2.73 12.32
C GLY A 100 -8.92 -2.46 11.98
N PHE A 101 -9.24 -1.91 10.80
CA PHE A 101 -10.62 -1.71 10.37
C PHE A 101 -10.83 -1.98 8.89
N SER A 102 -11.95 -2.64 8.57
CA SER A 102 -12.37 -2.89 7.20
C SER A 102 -13.85 -2.59 7.01
N THR A 103 -14.22 -2.13 5.82
CA THR A 103 -15.61 -1.91 5.44
C THR A 103 -15.91 -2.45 4.06
N THR A 104 -17.17 -2.86 3.87
CA THR A 104 -17.74 -3.23 2.58
C THR A 104 -19.09 -2.55 2.45
N MET A 105 -19.24 -1.71 1.44
CA MET A 105 -20.49 -0.99 1.14
C MET A 105 -20.93 -1.37 -0.25
N ILE A 106 -22.19 -1.75 -0.40
CA ILE A 106 -22.79 -2.13 -1.67
C ILE A 106 -24.18 -1.55 -1.86
N TYR A 107 -24.54 -1.31 -3.12
CA TYR A 107 -25.86 -0.90 -3.54
C TYR A 107 -26.21 -1.57 -4.87
N ILE A 108 -27.42 -2.11 -4.96
CA ILE A 108 -27.97 -2.81 -6.13
C ILE A 108 -29.28 -2.12 -6.51
N PRO A 109 -29.27 -1.22 -7.51
CA PRO A 109 -30.43 -0.39 -7.85
C PRO A 109 -31.65 -1.22 -8.26
N GLU A 110 -31.45 -2.28 -9.04
CA GLU A 110 -32.52 -3.15 -9.57
C GLU A 110 -33.32 -3.83 -8.45
N LEU A 111 -32.69 -4.07 -7.30
CA LEU A 111 -33.33 -4.65 -6.12
C LEU A 111 -33.77 -3.59 -5.10
N SER A 112 -33.46 -2.31 -5.32
CA SER A 112 -33.59 -1.25 -4.31
C SER A 112 -32.99 -1.66 -2.95
N TRP A 113 -31.85 -2.37 -3.01
CA TRP A 113 -31.23 -3.00 -1.85
C TRP A 113 -29.78 -2.57 -1.71
N GLY A 114 -29.32 -2.41 -0.48
CA GLY A 114 -27.93 -2.07 -0.17
C GLY A 114 -27.54 -2.57 1.20
N ALA A 115 -26.23 -2.66 1.42
CA ALA A 115 -25.66 -3.09 2.69
C ALA A 115 -24.36 -2.34 2.98
N ALA A 116 -24.13 -2.05 4.27
CA ALA A 116 -22.87 -1.54 4.77
C ALA A 116 -22.42 -2.42 5.94
N LEU A 117 -21.26 -3.05 5.78
CA LEU A 117 -20.64 -3.89 6.79
C LEU A 117 -19.35 -3.23 7.26
N MET A 118 -19.14 -3.25 8.56
CA MET A 118 -17.97 -2.67 9.20
C MET A 118 -17.37 -3.71 10.16
N SER A 119 -16.05 -3.76 10.24
CA SER A 119 -15.31 -4.66 11.11
C SER A 119 -14.14 -3.92 11.74
N ASN A 120 -13.82 -4.30 12.97
CA ASN A 120 -12.61 -3.93 13.71
C ASN A 120 -11.48 -4.97 13.50
N GLY A 121 -11.43 -5.56 12.30
CA GLY A 121 -10.34 -6.38 11.80
C GLY A 121 -9.83 -5.87 10.46
N ASP A 122 -8.60 -6.25 10.12
CA ASP A 122 -7.85 -5.74 8.96
C ASP A 122 -8.24 -6.51 7.67
N ARG A 123 -7.30 -6.65 6.73
CA ARG A 123 -7.54 -7.14 5.36
C ARG A 123 -8.21 -8.51 5.26
N PHE A 124 -7.99 -9.41 6.20
CA PHE A 124 -8.55 -10.77 6.08
C PHE A 124 -10.00 -10.84 6.56
N GLU A 125 -10.41 -9.95 7.46
CA GLU A 125 -11.77 -9.82 7.94
C GLU A 125 -12.72 -9.28 6.86
N SER A 126 -12.20 -8.54 5.86
CA SER A 126 -13.00 -8.14 4.70
C SER A 126 -13.55 -9.33 3.91
N PHE A 127 -12.88 -10.49 3.93
CA PHE A 127 -13.42 -11.71 3.30
C PHE A 127 -14.66 -12.25 4.01
N GLY A 128 -14.75 -12.06 5.34
CA GLY A 128 -15.96 -12.38 6.10
C GLY A 128 -17.12 -11.48 5.70
N GLN A 129 -16.86 -10.18 5.49
CA GLN A 129 -17.85 -9.21 5.04
C GLN A 129 -18.37 -9.56 3.64
N ASP A 130 -17.46 -9.84 2.69
CA ASP A 130 -17.83 -10.28 1.34
C ASP A 130 -18.74 -11.52 1.39
N ARG A 131 -18.36 -12.53 2.17
CA ARG A 131 -19.18 -13.74 2.33
C ARG A 131 -20.59 -13.41 2.80
N ILE A 132 -20.75 -12.59 3.84
CA ILE A 132 -22.06 -12.22 4.38
C ILE A 132 -22.88 -11.51 3.30
N VAL A 133 -22.30 -10.48 2.68
CA VAL A 133 -22.93 -9.66 1.64
C VAL A 133 -23.41 -10.50 0.46
N TYR A 134 -22.52 -11.28 -0.15
CA TYR A 134 -22.88 -12.05 -1.34
C TYR A 134 -23.80 -13.23 -1.02
N THR A 135 -23.76 -13.76 0.22
CA THR A 135 -24.75 -14.77 0.66
C THR A 135 -26.15 -14.15 0.73
N MET A 136 -26.29 -12.94 1.28
CA MET A 136 -27.57 -12.23 1.30
C MET A 136 -28.10 -11.97 -0.12
N ILE A 137 -27.22 -11.60 -1.07
CA ILE A 137 -27.61 -11.42 -2.48
C ILE A 137 -28.11 -12.74 -3.07
N TYR A 138 -27.40 -13.85 -2.84
CA TYR A 138 -27.85 -15.16 -3.32
C TYR A 138 -29.20 -15.56 -2.73
N ASP A 139 -29.46 -15.27 -1.45
CA ASP A 139 -30.75 -15.56 -0.80
C ASP A 139 -31.88 -14.71 -1.40
N LEU A 140 -31.64 -13.42 -1.64
CA LEU A 140 -32.59 -12.52 -2.30
C LEU A 140 -32.97 -13.00 -3.71
N LEU A 141 -32.01 -13.56 -4.45
CA LEU A 141 -32.20 -14.06 -5.81
C LEU A 141 -32.66 -15.52 -5.87
N GLY A 142 -32.76 -16.21 -4.73
CA GLY A 142 -33.12 -17.62 -4.69
C GLY A 142 -32.09 -18.53 -5.39
N VAL A 143 -30.81 -18.11 -5.46
CA VAL A 143 -29.75 -18.91 -6.10
C VAL A 143 -29.50 -20.17 -5.27
N PRO A 144 -29.64 -21.39 -5.85
CA PRO A 144 -29.42 -22.63 -5.12
C PRO A 144 -28.00 -22.76 -4.58
N ALA A 145 -27.83 -23.36 -3.40
CA ALA A 145 -26.52 -23.52 -2.76
C ALA A 145 -25.47 -24.18 -3.66
N SER A 146 -25.87 -25.13 -4.52
CA SER A 146 -24.99 -25.81 -5.49
C SER A 146 -24.41 -24.91 -6.58
N LYS A 147 -24.98 -23.72 -6.79
CA LYS A 147 -24.52 -22.72 -7.78
C LYS A 147 -23.75 -21.56 -7.14
N ARG A 148 -23.70 -21.47 -5.81
CA ARG A 148 -23.05 -20.35 -5.10
C ARG A 148 -21.54 -20.52 -5.09
N VAL A 149 -20.82 -19.40 -5.20
CA VAL A 149 -19.36 -19.35 -4.99
C VAL A 149 -19.01 -19.78 -3.58
N ASP A 150 -18.00 -20.66 -3.45
CA ASP A 150 -17.38 -20.98 -2.17
C ASP A 150 -16.45 -19.84 -1.72
N TRP A 151 -17.02 -18.92 -0.96
CA TRP A 151 -16.30 -17.77 -0.39
C TRP A 151 -15.22 -18.18 0.61
N ILE A 152 -15.39 -19.31 1.31
CA ILE A 152 -14.40 -19.80 2.28
C ILE A 152 -13.18 -20.30 1.54
N ALA A 153 -13.36 -21.13 0.51
CA ALA A 153 -12.27 -21.60 -0.33
C ALA A 153 -11.54 -20.42 -1.00
N ARG A 154 -12.27 -19.41 -1.48
CA ARG A 154 -11.68 -18.19 -2.05
C ARG A 154 -10.85 -17.40 -1.04
N ALA A 155 -11.35 -17.23 0.18
CA ALA A 155 -10.63 -16.55 1.26
C ALA A 155 -9.37 -17.33 1.65
N ASN A 156 -9.48 -18.65 1.86
CA ASN A 156 -8.36 -19.53 2.18
C ASN A 156 -7.28 -19.48 1.10
N LYS A 157 -7.66 -19.53 -0.18
CA LYS A 157 -6.72 -19.40 -1.31
C LYS A 157 -6.00 -18.05 -1.29
N SER A 158 -6.69 -16.97 -0.96
CA SER A 158 -6.10 -15.62 -0.90
C SER A 158 -5.13 -15.48 0.28
N ILE A 159 -5.50 -16.00 1.46
CA ILE A 159 -4.64 -16.05 2.64
C ILE A 159 -3.40 -16.89 2.38
N GLN A 160 -3.57 -18.07 1.77
CA GLN A 160 -2.46 -18.96 1.44
C GLN A 160 -1.54 -18.32 0.41
N GLY A 161 -2.09 -17.70 -0.64
CA GLY A 161 -1.30 -16.99 -1.64
C GLY A 161 -0.47 -15.84 -1.04
N ALA A 162 -1.00 -15.12 -0.05
CA ALA A 162 -0.23 -14.10 0.67
C ALA A 162 0.92 -14.71 1.50
N LYS A 163 0.68 -15.84 2.17
CA LYS A 163 1.74 -16.58 2.90
C LYS A 163 2.81 -17.12 1.96
N ASP A 164 2.40 -17.67 0.81
CA ASP A 164 3.30 -18.20 -0.19
C ASP A 164 4.12 -17.08 -0.83
N ALA A 165 3.52 -15.93 -1.13
CA ALA A 165 4.24 -14.77 -1.65
C ALA A 165 5.32 -14.29 -0.67
N TRP A 166 5.01 -14.26 0.64
CA TRP A 166 5.99 -13.94 1.68
C TRP A 166 7.12 -14.98 1.73
N ASN A 167 6.78 -16.26 1.96
CA ASN A 167 7.77 -17.33 2.12
C ASN A 167 8.67 -17.50 0.89
N ASN A 168 8.14 -17.22 -0.30
CA ASN A 168 8.86 -17.35 -1.56
C ASN A 168 9.33 -16.00 -2.13
N SER A 169 9.32 -14.91 -1.37
CA SER A 169 9.72 -13.58 -1.87
C SER A 169 11.14 -13.58 -2.46
N LYS A 170 12.08 -14.26 -1.79
CA LYS A 170 13.47 -14.38 -2.24
C LYS A 170 13.59 -15.09 -3.59
N SER A 171 12.97 -16.26 -3.74
CA SER A 171 13.01 -17.03 -4.98
C SER A 171 12.24 -16.35 -6.12
N HIS A 172 11.16 -15.63 -5.81
CA HIS A 172 10.38 -14.91 -6.80
C HIS A 172 11.09 -13.65 -7.31
N LEU A 173 11.66 -12.84 -6.42
CA LEU A 173 12.31 -11.59 -6.78
C LEU A 173 13.75 -11.79 -7.31
N PHE A 174 14.40 -12.87 -6.88
CA PHE A 174 15.77 -13.20 -7.25
C PHE A 174 15.92 -14.68 -7.65
N PRO A 175 15.23 -15.14 -8.71
CA PRO A 175 15.21 -16.56 -9.10
C PRO A 175 16.59 -17.12 -9.48
N ASN A 176 17.51 -16.24 -9.91
CA ASN A 176 18.85 -16.62 -10.37
C ASN A 176 19.96 -16.18 -9.38
N ALA A 177 19.61 -15.79 -8.15
CA ALA A 177 20.63 -15.39 -7.18
C ALA A 177 21.51 -16.59 -6.77
N PRO A 178 22.85 -16.43 -6.77
CA PRO A 178 23.74 -17.45 -6.26
C PRO A 178 23.48 -17.72 -4.77
N GLN A 179 23.51 -18.99 -4.36
CA GLN A 179 23.29 -19.40 -2.97
C GLN A 179 24.57 -19.90 -2.31
N GLY A 180 24.59 -19.84 -0.97
CA GLY A 180 25.70 -20.31 -0.15
C GLY A 180 27.03 -19.65 -0.55
N ASP A 181 28.08 -20.46 -0.68
CA ASP A 181 29.44 -20.01 -0.99
C ASP A 181 29.60 -19.33 -2.36
N ARG A 182 28.59 -19.44 -3.24
CA ARG A 182 28.59 -18.77 -4.55
C ARG A 182 28.06 -17.34 -4.49
N ARG A 183 27.54 -16.91 -3.34
CA ARG A 183 27.01 -15.56 -3.13
C ARG A 183 28.11 -14.52 -3.32
N ILE A 184 27.85 -13.54 -4.18
CA ILE A 184 28.77 -12.44 -4.43
C ILE A 184 28.75 -11.50 -3.20
N PRO A 185 29.89 -11.25 -2.54
CA PRO A 185 29.95 -10.42 -1.34
C PRO A 185 29.61 -8.95 -1.65
N LEU A 186 29.37 -8.16 -0.59
CA LEU A 186 29.26 -6.70 -0.74
C LEU A 186 30.59 -6.12 -1.22
N PRO A 187 30.59 -5.21 -2.21
CA PRO A 187 31.82 -4.56 -2.69
C PRO A 187 32.52 -3.67 -1.65
N LEU A 188 31.82 -3.28 -0.59
CA LEU A 188 32.30 -2.42 0.49
C LEU A 188 31.90 -3.02 1.85
N PRO A 189 32.57 -2.65 2.95
CA PRO A 189 32.12 -3.04 4.29
C PRO A 189 30.66 -2.60 4.55
N LEU A 190 29.89 -3.41 5.29
CA LEU A 190 28.48 -3.12 5.61
C LEU A 190 28.29 -1.70 6.19
N ALA A 191 29.25 -1.22 7.00
CA ALA A 191 29.24 0.12 7.59
C ALA A 191 29.15 1.24 6.55
N SER A 192 29.73 1.06 5.36
CA SER A 192 29.68 2.03 4.26
C SER A 192 28.28 2.26 3.72
N TYR A 193 27.34 1.34 3.97
CA TYR A 193 25.93 1.44 3.55
C TYR A 193 25.03 2.04 4.63
N SER A 194 25.51 2.21 5.86
CA SER A 194 24.76 2.92 6.91
C SER A 194 24.76 4.43 6.67
N GLY A 195 23.81 5.14 7.29
CA GLY A 195 23.65 6.60 7.15
C GLY A 195 22.25 7.01 6.70
N THR A 196 22.08 8.30 6.45
CA THR A 196 20.79 8.87 6.06
C THR A 196 20.73 9.06 4.55
N TYR A 197 19.61 8.66 3.96
CA TYR A 197 19.33 8.77 2.55
C TYR A 197 18.08 9.62 2.35
N ARG A 198 18.08 10.51 1.36
CA ARG A 198 17.01 11.47 1.12
C ARG A 198 16.38 11.27 -0.25
N ASN A 199 15.05 11.29 -0.30
CA ASN A 199 14.29 11.47 -1.53
C ASN A 199 13.27 12.61 -1.33
N ALA A 200 13.10 13.46 -2.34
CA ALA A 200 12.20 14.60 -2.22
C ALA A 200 10.72 14.22 -2.07
N GLY A 201 10.30 13.07 -2.60
CA GLY A 201 8.92 12.54 -2.50
C GLY A 201 8.73 11.50 -1.40
N TYR A 202 9.79 10.83 -0.94
CA TYR A 202 9.69 9.80 0.11
C TYR A 202 10.38 10.17 1.43
N GLN A 203 10.89 11.40 1.51
CA GLN A 203 11.54 11.97 2.68
C GLN A 203 12.82 11.18 3.04
N ASN A 204 13.30 11.28 4.28
CA ASN A 204 14.54 10.66 4.71
C ASN A 204 14.34 9.23 5.22
N ILE A 205 15.33 8.37 4.97
CA ILE A 205 15.47 7.02 5.52
C ILE A 205 16.87 6.91 6.13
N THR A 206 16.96 6.57 7.41
CA THR A 206 18.25 6.36 8.09
C THR A 206 18.49 4.89 8.33
N LEU A 207 19.53 4.34 7.71
CA LEU A 207 19.96 2.96 7.87
C LEU A 207 20.98 2.83 9.00
N GLN A 208 20.75 1.87 9.88
CA GLN A 208 21.63 1.49 10.98
C GLN A 208 21.99 0.01 10.88
N ILE A 209 23.18 -0.37 11.35
CA ILE A 209 23.53 -1.78 11.50
C ILE A 209 22.92 -2.31 12.79
N ARG A 210 22.15 -3.39 12.70
CA ARG A 210 21.50 -4.05 13.83
C ARG A 210 21.65 -5.56 13.70
N ASP A 211 21.43 -6.26 14.81
CA ASP A 211 21.23 -7.71 14.78
C ASP A 211 20.01 -8.06 13.94
N ARG A 212 20.12 -9.14 13.17
CA ARG A 212 19.03 -9.69 12.37
C ARG A 212 17.85 -10.04 13.30
N PRO A 213 16.62 -9.61 12.97
CA PRO A 213 15.43 -10.04 13.69
C PRO A 213 15.26 -11.56 13.63
N SER A 214 14.82 -12.18 14.72
CA SER A 214 14.66 -13.65 14.81
C SER A 214 13.67 -14.25 13.82
N TRP A 215 12.73 -13.47 13.30
CA TRP A 215 11.75 -13.90 12.30
C TRP A 215 12.31 -13.92 10.87
N LEU A 216 13.40 -13.20 10.61
CA LEU A 216 13.99 -13.09 9.28
C LEU A 216 15.00 -14.21 9.10
N ASP A 217 14.82 -15.10 8.13
CA ASP A 217 15.76 -16.19 7.83
C ASP A 217 16.86 -15.77 6.84
N ALA A 218 17.76 -14.87 7.28
CA ALA A 218 18.92 -14.43 6.49
C ALA A 218 20.24 -15.01 7.03
N VAL A 219 21.24 -15.15 6.15
CA VAL A 219 22.54 -15.74 6.53
C VAL A 219 23.34 -14.81 7.45
N ASP A 220 23.24 -13.49 7.23
CA ASP A 220 24.06 -12.52 7.96
C ASP A 220 23.45 -12.21 9.34
N GLU A 221 24.30 -12.20 10.38
CA GLU A 221 23.89 -11.86 11.75
C GLU A 221 23.63 -10.36 11.92
N LYS A 222 24.40 -9.52 11.24
CA LYS A 222 24.27 -8.05 11.24
C LYS A 222 23.74 -7.59 9.88
N ILE A 223 22.66 -6.82 9.90
CA ILE A 223 22.01 -6.30 8.69
C ILE A 223 21.76 -4.81 8.79
N LEU A 224 21.42 -4.16 7.67
CA LEU A 224 20.92 -2.79 7.67
C LEU A 224 19.44 -2.80 8.06
N VAL A 225 19.06 -1.87 8.94
CA VAL A 225 17.68 -1.67 9.39
C VAL A 225 17.36 -0.17 9.38
N ALA A 226 16.15 0.18 8.95
CA ALA A 226 15.57 1.51 9.16
C ALA A 226 14.27 1.39 9.97
N ASN A 227 14.08 2.29 10.92
CA ASN A 227 12.82 2.47 11.62
C ASN A 227 12.18 3.78 11.15
N ILE A 228 11.02 3.69 10.51
CA ILE A 228 10.28 4.82 9.95
C ILE A 228 9.05 5.02 10.81
N THR A 229 9.13 5.97 11.75
CA THR A 229 8.08 6.26 12.73
C THR A 229 7.51 7.67 12.60
N ASP A 230 8.04 8.46 11.66
CA ASP A 230 7.75 9.87 11.42
C ASP A 230 6.84 10.08 10.18
N ARG A 231 6.13 9.03 9.75
CA ARG A 231 5.21 9.01 8.61
C ARG A 231 3.85 8.47 9.03
N THR A 232 2.81 8.74 8.23
CA THR A 232 1.46 8.18 8.42
C THR A 232 1.50 6.66 8.58
N TRP A 233 2.25 5.96 7.73
CA TRP A 233 2.43 4.52 7.83
C TRP A 233 3.77 4.20 8.48
N ALA A 234 3.76 4.02 9.79
CA ALA A 234 4.94 3.62 10.53
C ALA A 234 5.32 2.16 10.22
N HIS A 235 6.57 1.94 9.86
CA HIS A 235 7.10 0.63 9.51
C HIS A 235 8.60 0.57 9.71
N SER A 236 9.16 -0.64 9.71
CA SER A 236 10.60 -0.86 9.62
C SER A 236 10.97 -1.48 8.28
N LEU A 237 12.23 -1.33 7.91
CA LEU A 237 12.85 -2.00 6.78
C LEU A 237 14.00 -2.87 7.30
N SER A 238 14.00 -4.15 6.98
CA SER A 238 15.11 -5.07 7.24
C SER A 238 15.73 -5.52 5.92
N PHE A 239 17.02 -5.30 5.75
CA PHE A 239 17.73 -5.53 4.49
C PHE A 239 18.48 -6.87 4.53
N GLU A 240 17.94 -7.87 3.87
CA GLU A 240 18.62 -9.14 3.61
C GLU A 240 19.50 -8.99 2.36
N HIS A 241 20.81 -9.14 2.51
CA HIS A 241 21.72 -9.07 1.37
C HIS A 241 21.61 -10.34 0.52
N ILE A 242 21.43 -10.15 -0.79
CA ILE A 242 21.26 -11.25 -1.75
C ILE A 242 22.58 -11.53 -2.46
N GLY A 243 23.24 -10.49 -2.96
CA GLY A 243 24.56 -10.59 -3.61
C GLY A 243 24.91 -9.27 -4.31
N ALA A 244 26.21 -8.93 -4.35
CA ALA A 244 26.67 -7.63 -4.85
C ALA A 244 25.88 -6.48 -4.20
N GLU A 245 25.34 -5.51 -4.95
CA GLU A 245 24.50 -4.43 -4.43
C GLU A 245 23.00 -4.75 -4.41
N HIS A 246 22.60 -6.02 -4.51
CA HIS A 246 21.19 -6.44 -4.49
C HIS A 246 20.74 -6.93 -3.11
N PHE A 247 19.57 -6.46 -2.69
CA PHE A 247 18.97 -6.74 -1.39
C PHE A 247 17.49 -7.11 -1.54
N LEU A 248 17.04 -8.04 -0.71
CA LEU A 248 15.64 -8.23 -0.39
C LEU A 248 15.33 -7.37 0.83
N VAL A 249 14.43 -6.42 0.68
CA VAL A 249 14.05 -5.50 1.75
C VAL A 249 12.67 -5.89 2.25
N TRP A 250 12.59 -6.18 3.53
CA TRP A 250 11.36 -6.54 4.21
C TRP A 250 10.78 -5.30 4.86
N ALA A 251 9.70 -4.78 4.31
CA ALA A 251 8.88 -3.78 4.99
C ALA A 251 7.96 -4.50 5.97
N VAL A 252 7.98 -4.06 7.23
CA VAL A 252 7.17 -4.65 8.31
C VAL A 252 6.48 -3.53 9.06
N ALA A 253 5.16 -3.59 9.15
CA ALA A 253 4.38 -2.64 9.92
C ALA A 253 4.83 -2.60 11.40
N GLY A 254 4.75 -1.42 12.03
CA GLY A 254 5.07 -1.28 13.44
C GLY A 254 4.12 -2.11 14.31
N SER A 255 4.62 -2.71 15.39
CA SER A 255 3.80 -3.53 16.32
C SER A 255 2.61 -2.78 16.93
N MET A 256 2.72 -1.46 17.08
CA MET A 256 1.67 -0.58 17.59
C MET A 256 0.75 -0.02 16.49
N THR A 257 1.10 -0.23 15.22
CA THR A 257 0.37 0.29 14.05
C THR A 257 0.35 -0.77 12.95
N PRO A 258 -0.22 -1.97 13.22
CA PRO A 258 -0.24 -3.06 12.25
C PRO A 258 -0.94 -2.60 10.97
N CYS A 259 -0.38 -2.86 9.80
CA CYS A 259 -0.95 -2.39 8.54
C CYS A 259 -0.88 -3.54 7.56
N ALA A 260 -2.00 -4.17 7.21
CA ALA A 260 -1.99 -5.30 6.28
C ALA A 260 -1.44 -4.99 4.88
N THR A 261 -1.27 -3.70 4.53
CA THR A 261 -0.57 -3.27 3.29
C THR A 261 0.95 -3.41 3.42
N LEU A 262 1.51 -3.26 4.63
CA LEU A 262 2.94 -3.35 4.93
C LEU A 262 3.31 -4.60 5.72
N GLU A 263 2.33 -5.33 6.23
CA GLU A 263 2.56 -6.63 6.86
C GLU A 263 3.00 -7.59 5.75
N LYS A 264 4.30 -7.90 5.74
CA LYS A 264 4.92 -8.93 4.91
C LYS A 264 5.17 -8.54 3.45
N LEU A 265 5.56 -7.29 3.20
CA LEU A 265 5.95 -6.85 1.87
C LEU A 265 7.47 -7.02 1.66
N GLY A 266 7.85 -8.06 0.91
CA GLY A 266 9.20 -8.21 0.36
C GLY A 266 9.33 -7.40 -0.93
N ILE A 267 10.27 -6.46 -0.96
CA ILE A 267 10.59 -5.66 -2.16
C ILE A 267 12.05 -5.79 -2.52
N LYS A 268 12.37 -5.53 -3.79
CA LYS A 268 13.77 -5.35 -4.18
C LYS A 268 14.31 -4.06 -3.58
N GLY A 269 15.56 -4.10 -3.15
CA GLY A 269 16.36 -2.93 -2.87
C GLY A 269 17.77 -3.08 -3.42
N GLY A 270 18.50 -1.99 -3.44
CA GLY A 270 19.90 -2.00 -3.81
C GLY A 270 20.60 -0.68 -3.58
N PHE A 271 21.88 -0.64 -3.92
CA PHE A 271 22.71 0.56 -3.72
C PHE A 271 23.49 0.90 -4.99
N LYS A 272 23.83 2.19 -5.14
CA LYS A 272 24.81 2.63 -6.13
C LYS A 272 26.13 2.95 -5.45
N VAL A 273 27.19 2.22 -5.81
CA VAL A 273 28.56 2.56 -5.42
C VAL A 273 29.19 3.40 -6.53
N SER A 274 29.71 4.57 -6.17
CA SER A 274 30.39 5.48 -7.09
C SER A 274 31.78 4.95 -7.47
N ALA A 275 32.33 5.45 -8.57
CA ALA A 275 33.70 5.13 -9.00
C ALA A 275 34.77 5.46 -7.93
N ALA A 276 34.45 6.33 -6.97
CA ALA A 276 35.32 6.66 -5.83
C ALA A 276 35.22 5.65 -4.67
N GLY A 277 34.51 4.52 -4.84
CA GLY A 277 34.34 3.51 -3.80
C GLY A 277 33.43 3.95 -2.64
N LYS A 278 32.49 4.86 -2.92
CA LYS A 278 31.53 5.36 -1.92
C LYS A 278 30.10 5.03 -2.30
N VAL A 279 29.32 4.53 -1.34
CA VAL A 279 27.86 4.38 -1.48
C VAL A 279 27.25 5.77 -1.66
N SER A 280 26.52 5.95 -2.76
CA SER A 280 25.93 7.24 -3.15
C SER A 280 24.41 7.25 -3.07
N HIS A 281 23.76 6.11 -3.29
CA HIS A 281 22.31 6.02 -3.29
C HIS A 281 21.80 4.71 -2.71
N LEU A 282 20.62 4.78 -2.11
CA LEU A 282 19.76 3.66 -1.74
C LEU A 282 18.60 3.61 -2.75
N GLY A 283 18.30 2.43 -3.29
CA GLY A 283 17.16 2.17 -4.18
C GLY A 283 16.15 1.25 -3.49
N LEU A 284 14.87 1.62 -3.51
CA LEU A 284 13.77 0.81 -2.97
C LEU A 284 12.64 0.69 -4.00
N ALA A 285 12.14 -0.53 -4.20
CA ALA A 285 10.99 -0.79 -5.06
C ALA A 285 9.66 -0.59 -4.30
N TYR A 286 9.48 0.56 -3.64
CA TYR A 286 8.26 0.86 -2.87
C TYR A 286 6.98 0.92 -3.71
N GLU A 287 7.08 1.32 -4.98
CA GLU A 287 5.94 1.41 -5.88
C GLU A 287 6.24 0.68 -7.21
N PRO A 288 5.67 -0.53 -7.40
CA PRO A 288 5.62 -1.15 -8.72
C PRO A 288 4.49 -0.45 -9.49
N PRO A 289 4.69 0.44 -10.48
CA PRO A 289 5.57 0.33 -11.66
C PRO A 289 6.21 1.70 -12.01
N VAL A 290 6.92 2.31 -11.06
CA VAL A 290 7.46 3.67 -11.21
C VAL A 290 8.72 3.72 -12.05
N GLY A 291 8.59 3.97 -13.37
CA GLY A 291 9.62 4.55 -14.26
C GLY A 291 11.01 3.88 -14.29
N GLY A 292 11.15 2.68 -13.73
CA GLY A 292 12.40 1.98 -13.45
C GLY A 292 12.22 0.93 -12.34
N GLU A 293 13.32 0.29 -11.92
CA GLU A 293 13.29 -0.74 -10.86
C GLU A 293 13.16 -0.15 -9.44
N PHE A 294 13.64 1.09 -9.22
CA PHE A 294 13.79 1.67 -7.88
C PHE A 294 13.44 3.16 -7.79
N ILE A 295 12.88 3.54 -6.64
CA ILE A 295 12.92 4.92 -6.14
C ILE A 295 14.27 5.14 -5.48
N TRP A 296 15.03 6.11 -5.97
CA TRP A 296 16.38 6.39 -5.49
C TRP A 296 16.40 7.48 -4.43
N PHE A 297 17.13 7.23 -3.36
CA PHE A 297 17.42 8.15 -2.27
C PHE A 297 18.91 8.46 -2.28
N GLU A 298 19.26 9.74 -2.31
CA GLU A 298 20.65 10.23 -2.27
C GLU A 298 21.20 10.10 -0.86
N LYS A 299 22.41 9.55 -0.70
CA LYS A 299 23.07 9.48 0.59
C LYS A 299 23.49 10.87 1.03
N LEU A 300 23.05 11.30 2.21
CA LEU A 300 23.53 12.52 2.84
C LEU A 300 24.95 12.28 3.37
N ALA A 301 25.80 13.31 3.21
CA ALA A 301 27.24 13.29 3.51
C ALA A 301 27.60 12.60 4.83
#